data_AF-A0A1G3Y5B1-F1
#
_entry.id   AF-A0A1G3Y5B1-F1
#
_cell.length_a   1.000
_cell.length_b   1.000
_cell.length_c   1.000
_cell.angle_alpha   90.00
_cell.angle_beta   90.00
_cell.angle_gamma   90.00
#
_symmetry.space_group_name_H-M   'P 1'
#
loop_
_entity.id
_entity.type
_entity.pdbx_description
1 polymer ?
#
loop_
_entity_poly.entity_id
_entity_poly.type
_entity_poly.pdbx_seq_one_letter_code
_entity_poly.pdbx_strand_id
1 'polypeptide(L)'
;MAESNSTQHQSNDRTINFAAPAGPFYRLHDDVTIADIHDQLGARIAQLHAMLCMVTGEGIESFSSWSTEVQGDYLWTCSMMAAECKELMNHV
;
A
#
# COMPACT_ATOMS: atom_id res chain seq x y z
N MET A 1 18.19 -57.22 20.21
CA MET A 1 18.47 -55.81 20.56
C MET A 1 18.38 -55.02 19.27
N ALA A 2 17.30 -54.26 19.09
CA ALA A 2 17.08 -53.41 17.92
C ALA A 2 17.12 -51.96 18.41
N GLU A 3 18.11 -51.21 17.94
CA GLU A 3 18.28 -49.79 18.26
C GLU A 3 17.38 -48.97 17.34
N SER A 4 16.35 -48.36 17.92
CA SER A 4 15.46 -47.42 17.23
C SER A 4 16.19 -46.11 16.99
N ASN A 5 16.53 -45.82 15.73
CA ASN A 5 17.12 -44.54 15.35
C ASN A 5 16.02 -43.49 15.18
N SER A 6 15.85 -42.64 16.19
CA SER A 6 14.94 -41.50 16.21
C SER A 6 15.39 -40.44 15.20
N THR A 7 14.68 -40.34 14.08
CA THR A 7 14.91 -39.28 13.09
C THR A 7 14.43 -37.96 13.68
N GLN A 8 15.36 -37.11 14.12
CA GLN A 8 15.06 -35.73 14.51
C GLN A 8 14.68 -34.93 13.25
N HIS A 9 13.40 -34.64 13.09
CA HIS A 9 12.91 -33.70 12.09
C HIS A 9 13.16 -32.28 12.62
N GLN A 10 14.29 -31.69 12.23
CA GLN A 10 14.57 -30.28 12.51
C GLN A 10 13.69 -29.44 11.57
N SER A 11 12.50 -29.08 12.03
CA SER A 11 11.68 -28.05 11.40
C SER A 11 12.38 -26.70 11.55
N ASN A 12 13.17 -26.30 10.54
CA ASN A 12 13.70 -24.95 10.43
C ASN A 12 12.54 -24.00 10.10
N ASP A 13 11.74 -23.65 11.10
CA ASP A 13 10.64 -22.72 10.98
C ASP A 13 11.20 -21.30 10.80
N ARG A 14 11.38 -20.90 9.53
CA ARG A 14 11.90 -19.58 9.18
C ARG A 14 10.80 -18.54 9.36
N THR A 15 10.84 -17.79 10.45
CA THR A 15 9.96 -16.63 10.63
C THR A 15 10.34 -15.52 9.65
N ILE A 16 9.38 -15.08 8.84
CA ILE A 16 9.52 -13.91 7.96
C ILE A 16 8.65 -12.80 8.53
N ASN A 17 9.29 -11.72 9.00
CA ASN A 17 8.59 -10.55 9.54
C ASN A 17 8.44 -9.47 8.47
N PHE A 18 7.20 -9.20 8.06
CA PHE A 18 6.85 -8.04 7.27
C PHE A 18 6.48 -6.89 8.22
N ALA A 19 7.46 -6.09 8.61
CA ALA A 19 7.20 -4.89 9.40
C ALA A 19 6.47 -3.87 8.51
N ALA A 20 5.29 -3.43 8.94
CA ALA A 20 4.65 -2.27 8.32
C ALA A 20 5.53 -1.03 8.60
N PRO A 21 5.87 -0.21 7.59
CA PRO A 21 6.66 0.99 7.80
C PRO A 21 5.89 1.96 8.71
N ALA A 22 6.46 2.27 9.88
CA ALA A 22 5.91 3.23 10.85
C ALA A 22 6.36 4.69 10.57
N GLY A 23 6.78 4.98 9.33
CA GLY A 23 7.41 6.24 8.94
C GLY A 23 6.64 6.99 7.85
N PRO A 24 7.16 8.15 7.41
CA PRO A 24 6.58 8.91 6.30
C PRO A 24 6.54 8.07 5.01
N PHE A 25 5.56 8.34 4.16
CA PHE A 25 5.45 7.68 2.84
C PHE A 25 6.65 7.98 1.96
N TYR A 26 7.18 9.20 2.06
CA TYR A 26 8.31 9.67 1.28
C TYR A 26 9.51 9.95 2.18
N ARG A 27 10.68 9.55 1.70
CA ARG A 27 11.96 10.08 2.17
C ARG A 27 12.52 10.92 1.04
N LEU A 28 12.51 12.24 1.23
CA LEU A 28 13.08 13.17 0.26
C LEU A 28 14.60 13.08 0.29
N HIS A 29 15.22 13.16 -0.88
CA HIS A 29 16.66 13.30 -1.02
C HIS A 29 17.04 14.80 -0.92
N ASP A 30 18.28 15.10 -0.55
CA ASP A 30 18.74 16.46 -0.26
C ASP A 30 18.70 17.41 -1.48
N ASP A 31 18.58 16.87 -2.70
CA ASP A 31 18.53 17.61 -3.96
C ASP A 31 17.12 17.79 -4.55
N VAL A 32 16.09 17.28 -3.87
CA VAL A 32 14.70 17.39 -4.33
C VAL A 32 14.29 18.87 -4.36
N THR A 33 13.76 19.29 -5.50
CA THR A 33 13.21 20.64 -5.67
C THR A 33 11.71 20.67 -5.37
N ILE A 34 11.17 21.88 -5.14
CA ILE A 34 9.72 22.08 -5.00
C ILE A 34 8.98 21.65 -6.28
N ALA A 35 9.62 21.80 -7.46
CA ALA A 35 9.03 21.35 -8.72
C ALA A 35 8.87 19.82 -8.76
N ASP A 36 9.87 19.06 -8.29
CA ASP A 36 9.79 17.60 -8.21
C ASP A 36 8.67 17.14 -7.26
N ILE A 37 8.50 17.83 -6.13
CA ILE A 37 7.42 17.57 -5.17
C ILE A 37 6.06 17.86 -5.79
N HIS A 38 5.94 18.97 -6.53
CA HIS A 38 4.70 19.33 -7.23
C HIS A 38 4.34 18.32 -8.32
N ASP A 39 5.31 17.87 -9.11
CA ASP A 39 5.10 16.85 -10.14
C ASP A 39 4.66 15.52 -9.52
N GLN A 40 5.30 15.11 -8.43
CA GLN A 40 4.93 13.91 -7.69
C GLN A 40 3.53 14.01 -7.06
N LEU A 41 3.19 15.17 -6.48
CA LEU A 41 1.85 15.45 -5.94
C LEU A 41 0.80 15.38 -7.06
N GLY A 42 1.07 16.00 -8.21
CA GLY A 42 0.20 15.95 -9.38
C GLY A 42 -0.03 14.51 -9.86
N ALA A 43 1.03 13.70 -9.92
CA ALA A 43 0.92 12.28 -10.28
C ALA A 43 0.05 11.50 -9.28
N ARG A 44 0.21 11.72 -7.97
CA ARG A 44 -0.57 11.05 -6.92
C ARG A 44 -2.04 11.48 -6.92
N ILE A 45 -2.33 12.75 -7.16
CA ILE A 45 -3.70 13.25 -7.34
C ILE A 45 -4.36 12.61 -8.57
N ALA A 46 -3.65 12.52 -9.70
CA ALA A 46 -4.17 11.88 -10.91
C ALA A 46 -4.48 10.39 -10.68
N GLN A 47 -3.60 9.67 -9.95
CA GLN A 47 -3.82 8.28 -9.57
C GLN A 47 -5.04 8.13 -8.65
N LEU A 48 -5.15 8.94 -7.59
CA LEU A 48 -6.32 8.93 -6.71
C LEU A 48 -7.61 9.22 -7.48
N HIS A 49 -7.60 10.20 -8.37
CA HIS A 49 -8.76 10.51 -9.20
C HIS A 49 -9.19 9.32 -10.07
N ALA A 50 -8.24 8.68 -10.76
CA ALA A 50 -8.53 7.48 -11.55
C ALA A 50 -9.11 6.35 -10.68
N MET A 51 -8.58 6.15 -9.47
CA MET A 51 -9.13 5.18 -8.54
C MET A 51 -10.56 5.54 -8.10
N LEU A 52 -10.85 6.81 -7.86
CA LEU A 52 -12.18 7.28 -7.47
C LEU A 52 -13.22 7.11 -8.59
N CYS A 53 -12.80 7.06 -9.86
CA CYS A 53 -13.69 6.71 -10.97
C CYS A 53 -14.27 5.29 -10.87
N MET A 54 -13.63 4.36 -10.14
CA MET A 54 -14.20 3.03 -9.91
C MET A 54 -15.36 3.05 -8.91
N VAL A 55 -15.36 3.99 -7.96
CA VAL A 55 -16.38 4.09 -6.90
C VAL A 55 -17.40 5.19 -7.17
N THR A 56 -17.38 5.75 -8.37
CA THR A 56 -18.30 6.81 -8.83
C THR A 56 -18.68 6.57 -10.30
N GLY A 57 -19.68 7.28 -10.81
CA GLY A 57 -20.03 7.28 -12.23
C GLY A 57 -20.23 5.88 -12.81
N GLU A 58 -19.55 5.57 -13.92
CA GLU A 58 -19.65 4.30 -14.65
C GLU A 58 -19.02 3.11 -13.90
N GLY A 59 -18.10 3.35 -12.95
CA GLY A 59 -17.42 2.28 -12.22
C GLY A 59 -18.26 1.68 -11.08
N ILE A 60 -19.25 2.41 -10.57
CA ILE A 60 -19.95 2.07 -9.33
C ILE A 60 -20.67 0.73 -9.40
N GLU A 61 -21.21 0.35 -10.57
CA GLU A 61 -21.88 -0.94 -10.75
C GLU A 61 -20.88 -2.10 -10.62
N SER A 62 -19.69 -1.96 -11.23
CA SER A 62 -18.60 -2.92 -11.09
C SER A 62 -18.13 -3.00 -9.65
N PHE A 63 -17.87 -1.86 -9.00
CA PHE A 63 -17.42 -1.82 -7.61
C PHE A 63 -18.41 -2.49 -6.66
N SER A 64 -19.71 -2.22 -6.86
CA SER A 64 -20.79 -2.79 -6.03
C SER A 64 -20.90 -4.31 -6.18
N SER A 65 -20.39 -4.88 -7.29
CA SER A 65 -20.38 -6.33 -7.51
C SER A 65 -19.23 -7.05 -6.78
N TRP A 66 -18.24 -6.31 -6.27
CA TRP A 66 -17.12 -6.89 -5.52
C TRP A 66 -17.55 -7.34 -4.12
N SER A 67 -16.77 -8.23 -3.50
CA SER A 67 -16.99 -8.60 -2.10
C SER A 67 -16.76 -7.40 -1.17
N THR A 68 -17.42 -7.39 -0.02
CA THR A 68 -17.26 -6.32 0.98
C THR A 68 -15.80 -6.14 1.41
N GLU A 69 -15.04 -7.24 1.51
CA GLU A 69 -13.60 -7.20 1.81
C GLU A 69 -12.83 -6.43 0.74
N VAL A 70 -13.01 -6.78 -0.53
CA VAL A 70 -12.33 -6.13 -1.65
C VAL A 70 -12.73 -4.65 -1.77
N GLN A 71 -14.01 -4.32 -1.53
CA GLN A 71 -14.46 -2.94 -1.49
C GLN A 71 -13.77 -2.16 -0.36
N GLY A 72 -13.66 -2.77 0.82
CA GLY A 72 -12.97 -2.18 1.97
C GLY A 72 -11.49 -1.92 1.69
N ASP A 73 -10.77 -2.92 1.16
CA ASP A 73 -9.36 -2.80 0.80
C ASP A 73 -9.11 -1.75 -0.27
N TYR A 74 -10.01 -1.66 -1.25
CA TYR A 74 -9.93 -0.64 -2.30
C TYR A 74 -10.09 0.77 -1.74
N LEU A 75 -11.12 0.99 -0.92
CA LEU A 75 -11.37 2.30 -0.29
C LEU A 75 -10.25 2.66 0.71
N TRP A 76 -9.71 1.68 1.41
CA TRP A 76 -8.52 1.87 2.24
C TRP A 76 -7.33 2.34 1.41
N THR A 77 -7.09 1.73 0.24
CA THR A 77 -6.03 2.14 -0.68
C THR A 77 -6.24 3.58 -1.17
N CYS A 78 -7.48 3.97 -1.51
CA CYS A 78 -7.80 5.37 -1.84
C CYS A 78 -7.46 6.32 -0.68
N SER A 79 -7.78 5.93 0.56
CA SER A 79 -7.45 6.71 1.76
C SER A 79 -5.93 6.84 1.96
N MET A 80 -5.16 5.77 1.71
CA MET A 80 -3.70 5.81 1.78
C MET A 80 -3.10 6.75 0.72
N MET A 81 -3.62 6.71 -0.51
CA MET A 81 -3.21 7.62 -1.57
C MET A 81 -3.51 9.09 -1.23
N ALA A 82 -4.65 9.36 -0.58
CA ALA A 82 -4.97 10.70 -0.09
C ALA A 82 -4.02 11.15 1.03
N ALA A 83 -3.61 10.24 1.91
CA ALA A 83 -2.62 10.51 2.95
C ALA A 83 -1.23 10.82 2.34
N GLU A 84 -0.82 10.12 1.29
CA GLU A 84 0.40 10.42 0.51
C GLU A 84 0.35 11.84 -0.09
N CYS A 85 -0.77 12.21 -0.71
CA CYS A 85 -0.95 13.57 -1.26
C CYS A 85 -0.81 14.64 -0.16
N LYS A 86 -1.44 14.39 1.00
CA LYS A 86 -1.35 15.31 2.15
C LYS A 86 0.08 15.43 2.67
N GLU A 87 0.84 14.34 2.70
CA GLU A 87 2.24 14.38 3.10
C GLU A 87 3.07 15.24 2.14
N LEU A 88 2.93 15.01 0.83
CA LEU A 88 3.63 15.79 -0.20
C LEU A 88 3.28 17.29 -0.12
N MET A 89 2.02 17.63 0.16
CA MET A 89 1.61 19.03 0.38
C MET A 89 2.30 19.71 1.57
N ASN A 90 2.76 18.97 2.59
CA ASN A 90 3.50 19.56 3.71
C ASN A 90 4.95 19.91 3.33
N HIS A 91 5.39 19.54 2.13
CA HIS A 91 6.72 19.81 1.61
C HIS A 91 6.72 20.86 0.48
N VAL A 92 5.55 21.41 0.12
CA VAL A 92 5.37 22.53 -0.81
C VAL A 92 5.25 23.84 -0.04
#